data_AF-A0A3A8ZJJ0-F1
#
_entry.id   AF-A0A3A8ZJJ0-F1
#
_cell.length_a   1.000
_cell.length_b   1.000
_cell.length_c   1.000
_cell.angle_alpha   90.00
_cell.angle_beta   90.00
_cell.angle_gamma   90.00
#
_symmetry.space_group_name_H-M   'P 1'
#
loop_
_entity.id
_entity.type
_entity.pdbx_description
1 polymer ?
#
loop_
_entity_poly.entity_id
_entity_poly.type
_entity_poly.pdbx_seq_one_letter_code
_entity_poly.pdbx_strand_id
1 'polypeptide(L)' 'MAERLTREQMAEKYPNQSIGITNIKYENNDGVTIESAEVVYTPEDKTPEELLALQVSGSEDIMCWYTTGSKVNVGVLTLC' A
#
# COMPACT_ATOMS: atom_id res chain seq x y z
N MET A 1 -3.97 -14.98 1.55
CA MET A 1 -2.96 -15.09 2.63
C MET A 1 -2.25 -13.75 2.66
N ALA A 2 -2.33 -13.02 3.77
CA ALA A 2 -1.60 -11.77 3.88
C ALA A 2 -0.11 -12.07 4.06
N GLU A 3 0.74 -11.56 3.18
CA GLU A 3 2.19 -11.74 3.27
C GLU A 3 2.83 -10.42 3.67
N ARG A 4 3.61 -10.43 4.76
CA ARG A 4 4.36 -9.26 5.19
C ARG A 4 5.58 -9.09 4.29
N LEU A 5 5.64 -7.97 3.60
CA LEU A 5 6.69 -7.64 2.63
C LEU A 5 7.31 -6.29 2.97
N THR A 6 8.61 -6.16 2.71
CA THR A 6 9.28 -4.85 2.75
C THR A 6 8.87 -4.03 1.53
N ARG A 7 9.10 -2.71 1.60
CA ARG A 7 8.87 -1.81 0.45
C ARG A 7 9.52 -2.32 -0.84
N GLU A 8 10.77 -2.77 -0.75
CA GLU A 8 11.54 -3.28 -1.90
C GLU A 8 10.92 -4.55 -2.45
N GLN A 9 10.57 -5.50 -1.58
CA GLN A 9 9.92 -6.74 -1.98
C GLN A 9 8.54 -6.52 -2.61
N MET A 10 7.75 -5.57 -2.10
CA MET A 10 6.47 -5.20 -2.71
C MET A 10 6.67 -4.62 -4.13
N ALA A 11 7.69 -3.79 -4.33
CA ALA A 11 8.02 -3.23 -5.64
C ALA A 11 8.56 -4.28 -6.62
N GLU A 12 9.34 -5.27 -6.16
CA GLU A 12 9.80 -6.38 -6.99
C GLU A 12 8.66 -7.34 -7.36
N LYS A 13 7.80 -7.67 -6.40
CA LYS A 13 6.72 -8.66 -6.59
C LYS A 13 5.54 -8.10 -7.38
N TYR A 14 5.21 -6.83 -7.15
CA TYR A 14 4.11 -6.13 -7.80
C TYR A 14 4.62 -4.84 -8.45
N PRO A 15 5.44 -4.86 -9.50
CA PRO A 15 6.01 -3.62 -10.05
C PRO A 15 4.95 -2.76 -10.74
N ASN A 16 4.88 -1.46 -10.38
CA ASN A 16 3.96 -0.47 -10.96
C ASN A 16 2.47 -0.86 -10.83
N GLN A 17 2.08 -1.33 -9.64
CA GLN A 17 0.71 -1.78 -9.37
C GLN A 17 0.15 -1.12 -8.11
N SER A 18 -1.18 -1.04 -8.02
CA SER A 18 -1.85 -0.63 -6.78
C SER A 18 -2.19 -1.87 -5.98
N ILE A 19 -1.72 -1.93 -4.73
CA ILE A 19 -1.97 -3.01 -3.80
C ILE A 19 -2.64 -2.47 -2.54
N GLY A 20 -3.50 -3.28 -1.92
CA GLY A 20 -4.05 -2.99 -0.61
C GLY A 20 -3.11 -3.50 0.46
N ILE A 21 -2.58 -2.61 1.28
CA ILE A 21 -1.70 -2.95 2.39
C ILE A 21 -2.36 -2.62 3.74
N THR A 22 -2.02 -3.38 4.76
CA THR A 22 -2.44 -3.14 6.14
C THR A 22 -1.28 -3.38 7.11
N ASN A 23 -1.48 -3.09 8.40
CA ASN A 23 -0.50 -3.30 9.46
C ASN A 23 0.89 -2.75 9.11
N ILE A 24 0.87 -1.48 8.66
CA ILE A 24 2.01 -0.76 8.10
C ILE A 24 3.00 -0.42 9.21
N LYS A 25 4.27 -0.77 9.00
CA LYS A 25 5.39 -0.36 9.82
C LYS A 25 6.16 0.74 9.11
N TYR A 26 6.21 1.91 9.73
CA TYR A 26 6.92 3.06 9.20
C TYR A 26 8.39 3.08 9.65
N GLU A 27 9.28 3.42 8.73
CA GLU A 27 10.69 3.68 9.02
C GLU A 27 10.82 4.88 9.96
N ASN A 28 11.66 4.76 10.98
CA ASN A 28 11.90 5.79 12.01
C ASN A 28 10.64 6.29 12.75
N ASN A 29 9.51 5.58 12.66
CA ASN A 29 8.20 6.04 13.17
C ASN A 29 7.78 7.42 12.63
N ASP A 30 8.24 7.78 11.43
CA ASP A 30 7.94 9.08 10.82
C ASP A 30 6.48 9.20 10.37
N GLY A 31 5.77 8.07 10.25
CA GLY A 31 4.38 8.01 9.79
C GLY A 31 4.22 8.22 8.27
N VAL A 32 5.33 8.39 7.55
CA VAL A 32 5.33 8.64 6.10
C VAL A 32 6.04 7.52 5.35
N THR A 33 7.28 7.19 5.73
CA THR A 33 8.10 6.21 5.01
C THR A 33 7.73 4.79 5.41
N ILE A 34 7.19 3.98 4.48
CA ILE A 34 6.87 2.57 4.74
C ILE A 34 8.16 1.72 4.72
N GLU A 35 8.45 1.05 5.83
CA GLU A 35 9.50 0.02 5.94
C GLU A 35 8.98 -1.34 5.48
N SER A 36 7.83 -1.76 6.03
CA SER A 36 7.16 -3.01 5.68
C SER A 36 5.66 -2.93 5.92
N ALA A 37 4.89 -3.74 5.20
CA ALA A 37 3.44 -3.84 5.37
C ALA A 37 2.94 -5.24 5.00
N GLU A 38 1.72 -5.57 5.41
CA GLU A 38 1.05 -6.80 5.00
C GLU A 38 0.21 -6.55 3.76
N VAL A 39 0.49 -7.26 2.66
CA VAL A 39 -0.29 -7.15 1.43
C VAL A 39 -1.53 -8.03 1.56
N VAL A 40 -2.71 -7.40 1.58
CA VAL A 40 -4.01 -8.08 1.73
C VAL A 40 -4.78 -8.18 0.42
N TYR A 41 -4.58 -7.22 -0.48
CA TYR A 41 -5.23 -7.18 -1.78
C TYR A 41 -4.25 -6.84 -2.89
N THR A 42 -4.41 -7.51 -4.02
CA THR A 42 -3.64 -7.28 -5.24
C THR A 42 -4.58 -6.73 -6.34
N PRO A 43 -4.06 -6.23 -7.47
CA PRO A 43 -4.90 -5.78 -8.58
C PRO A 43 -5.79 -6.89 -9.19
N GLU A 44 -5.52 -8.17 -8.90
CA GLU A 44 -6.39 -9.28 -9.27
C GLU A 44 -7.59 -9.44 -8.32
N ASP A 45 -7.47 -8.99 -7.07
CA ASP A 45 -8.53 -9.06 -6.08
C ASP A 45 -9.47 -7.84 -6.13
N LYS A 46 -8.89 -6.65 -6.25
CA LYS A 46 -9.61 -5.37 -6.18
C LYS A 46 -8.98 -4.33 -7.11
N THR A 47 -9.82 -3.52 -7.71
CA THR A 47 -9.34 -2.38 -8.51
C THR A 47 -8.77 -1.27 -7.61
N PRO A 48 -7.93 -0.36 -8.14
CA PRO A 48 -7.45 0.80 -7.39
C PRO A 48 -8.58 1.66 -6.81
N GLU A 49 -9.71 1.75 -7.52
CA GLU A 49 -10.91 2.50 -7.10
C GLU A 49 -11.59 1.84 -5.90
N GLU A 50 -11.69 0.50 -5.88
CA GLU A 50 -12.21 -0.25 -4.74
C GLU A 50 -11.28 -0.16 -3.53
N LEU A 51 -9.97 -0.25 -3.74
CA LEU A 51 -8.98 -0.06 -2.68
C LEU A 51 -9.06 1.33 -2.07
N LEU A 52 -9.22 2.37 -2.90
CA LEU A 52 -9.43 3.73 -2.44
C LEU A 52 -10.75 3.86 -1.65
N ALA A 53 -11.83 3.25 -2.14
CA ALA A 53 -13.12 3.26 -1.45
C ALA A 53 -13.02 2.59 -0.06
N LEU A 54 -12.24 1.52 0.08
CA LEU A 54 -11.99 0.85 1.37
C LEU A 54 -11.14 1.70 2.31
N GLN A 55 -10.14 2.41 1.78
CA GLN A 55 -9.36 3.35 2.56
C GLN A 55 -10.22 4.53 3.07
N VAL A 56 -11.12 5.05 2.23
CA VAL A 56 -12.02 6.17 2.59
C VAL A 56 -13.12 5.71 3.55
N SER A 57 -13.66 4.50 3.38
CA SER A 57 -14.69 3.97 4.26
C SER A 57 -14.17 3.69 5.68
N GLY A 58 -12.87 3.44 5.82
CA GLY A 58 -12.23 3.14 7.10
C GLY A 58 -12.65 1.79 7.68
N SER A 59 -13.32 0.92 6.90
CA SER A 59 -13.91 -0.32 7.40
C SER A 59 -12.88 -1.38 7.78
N GLU A 60 -11.71 -1.38 7.14
CA GLU A 60 -10.76 -2.51 7.20
C GLU A 60 -9.29 -2.10 7.44
N ASP A 61 -9.02 -0.83 7.79
CA ASP A 61 -7.65 -0.29 7.99
C ASP A 61 -6.69 -0.65 6.83
N ILE A 62 -7.21 -0.51 5.61
CA ILE A 62 -6.47 -0.78 4.37
C ILE A 62 -6.02 0.55 3.79
N MET A 63 -4.77 0.60 3.35
CA MET A 63 -4.22 1.68 2.55
C MET A 63 -4.00 1.19 1.11
N CYS A 64 -4.49 1.97 0.14
CA CYS A 64 -4.14 1.79 -1.25
C CYS A 64 -2.71 2.32 -1.45
N TRP A 65 -1.78 1.43 -1.79
CA TRP A 65 -0.38 1.76 -1.99
C TRP A 65 0.06 1.44 -3.41
N TYR A 66 0.74 2.39 -4.05
CA TYR A 66 1.29 2.19 -5.38
C TYR A 66 2.78 1.82 -5.31
N THR A 67 3.09 0.62 -5.77
CA THR A 67 4.44 0.04 -5.75
C THR A 67 5.30 0.61 -6.88
N THR A 68 6.12 1.60 -6.54
CA THR A 68 7.15 2.12 -7.44
C THR A 68 8.53 1.72 -6.95
N GLY A 69 9.39 1.29 -7.87
CA GLY A 69 10.82 1.01 -7.58
C GLY A 69 11.63 2.25 -7.19
N SER A 70 11.02 3.43 -7.22
CA SER A 70 11.63 4.69 -6.84
C SER A 70 11.30 5.03 -5.38
N LYS A 71 12.24 5.66 -4.66
CA LYS A 71 12.03 6.23 -3.31
C LYS A 71 11.12 7.47 -3.31
N VAL A 72 10.17 7.55 -4.24
CA VAL A 72 9.15 8.60 -4.18
C VAL A 72 8.17 8.21 -3.07
N ASN A 73 8.01 9.10 -2.10
CA ASN A 73 6.91 9.03 -1.16
C ASN A 73 5.63 9.28 -1.95
N VAL A 74 4.97 8.20 -2.39
CA VAL A 74 3.61 8.28 -2.94
C VAL A 74 2.66 8.32 -1.76
N GLY A 75 2.83 9.36 -0.94
CA GLY A 75 1.92 9.67 0.15
C GLY A 75 0.67 10.27 -0.46
N VAL A 76 -0.44 9.56 -0.25
CA VAL A 76 -1.79 10.12 -0.23
C VAL A 76 -2.21 10.72 -1.58
N LEU A 77 -3.09 10.02 -2.29
CA LEU A 77 -4.03 10.67 -3.20
C LEU A 77 -4.76 11.75 -2.38
N THR A 78 -4.23 12.97 -2.40
CA THR A 78 -4.95 14.15 -2.02
C THR A 78 -6.06 14.23 -3.06
N LEU A 79 -7.28 13.96 -2.65
CA LEU A 79 -8.48 14.21 -3.43
C LEU A 79 -8.41 15.67 -3.93
N CYS A 80 -8.07 15.84 -5.20
CA CYS A 80 -8.31 17.09 -5.94
C CYS A 80 -9.76 17.11 -6.43
#